data_AF-A0A1I1BWD4-F1
#
_entry.id   AF-A0A1I1BWD4-F1
#
_cell.length_a   1.000
_cell.length_b   1.000
_cell.length_c   1.000
_cell.angle_alpha   90.00
_cell.angle_beta   90.00
_cell.angle_gamma   90.00
#
_symmetry.space_group_name_H-M   'P 1'
#
loop_
_entity.id
_entity.type
_entity.pdbx_description
1 polymer ?
#
loop_
_entity_poly.entity_id
_entity_poly.type
_entity_poly.pdbx_seq_one_letter_code
_entity_poly.pdbx_strand_id
1 'polypeptide(L)'
;MDWGRAKTVLIVAFFALNIVLGYQLWLEWRERIDSTVDWTSLPAEARQIMQEKNIRIEAKIPTDTPSLRDITYKQQVPAGTAGDQRIAIEPPRETRIVFNNKELQQALGEVIPDLTRYQFDYYGSAGEGEYAFNRTVEGLPLFDAKLILYYSEQKIQGYSQDLIETLPSEGGPDQKVLPATQALTSLILKKYLPAGAAVKEVQLGYHGQGIFNSDTQVAAPSWRILLEDGGVFYVNAASGEVSTDKETSLEPLSVP
;
A
#
# COMPACT_ATOMS: atom_id res chain seq x y z
N MET A 1 0.39 -18.83 60.21
CA MET A 1 -0.15 -18.23 58.97
C MET A 1 0.94 -18.35 57.92
N ASP A 2 0.78 -19.31 57.00
CA ASP A 2 1.86 -19.77 56.11
C ASP A 2 2.09 -18.82 54.93
N TRP A 3 2.54 -17.61 55.24
CA TRP A 3 2.77 -16.51 54.29
C TRP A 3 3.79 -16.85 53.19
N GLY A 4 4.74 -17.74 53.49
CA GLY A 4 5.69 -18.26 52.50
C GLY A 4 5.03 -19.11 51.42
N ARG A 5 4.06 -19.97 51.78
CA ARG A 5 3.34 -20.83 50.81
C ARG A 5 2.44 -20.02 49.90
N ALA A 6 1.76 -19.00 50.44
CA ALA A 6 0.89 -18.13 49.66
C ALA A 6 1.65 -17.37 48.56
N LYS A 7 2.88 -16.92 48.83
CA LYS A 7 3.73 -16.26 47.82
C LYS A 7 4.10 -17.19 46.67
N THR A 8 4.49 -18.43 46.98
CA THR A 8 4.84 -19.42 45.95
C THR A 8 3.64 -19.75 45.07
N VAL A 9 2.47 -19.94 45.68
CA VAL A 9 1.23 -20.21 44.93
C VAL A 9 0.88 -19.04 44.01
N LEU A 10 1.04 -17.80 44.47
CA LEU A 10 0.75 -16.60 43.66
C LEU A 10 1.72 -16.43 42.49
N ILE A 11 3.02 -16.69 42.70
CA ILE A 11 4.04 -16.63 41.63
C ILE A 11 3.78 -17.72 40.58
N VAL A 12 3.46 -18.94 41.01
CA VAL A 12 3.17 -20.06 40.09
C VAL A 12 1.89 -19.83 39.31
N ALA A 13 0.83 -19.31 39.96
CA ALA A 13 -0.41 -18.97 39.29
C ALA A 13 -0.22 -17.84 38.26
N PHE A 14 0.56 -16.81 38.59
CA PHE A 14 0.89 -15.74 37.64
C PHE A 14 1.70 -16.28 36.46
N PHE A 15 2.69 -17.14 36.71
CA PHE A 15 3.49 -17.74 35.63
C PHE A 15 2.66 -18.63 34.70
N ALA A 16 1.78 -19.47 35.25
CA ALA A 16 0.86 -20.28 34.46
C ALA A 16 -0.08 -19.41 33.61
N LEU A 17 -0.60 -18.31 34.19
CA LEU A 17 -1.43 -17.36 33.45
C LEU A 17 -0.66 -16.72 32.29
N ASN A 18 0.59 -16.30 32.49
CA ASN A 18 1.41 -15.71 31.43
C ASN A 18 1.73 -16.72 30.30
N ILE A 19 1.91 -18.01 30.63
CA ILE A 19 2.07 -19.05 29.60
C ILE A 19 0.79 -19.21 28.78
N VAL A 20 -0.38 -19.25 29.44
CA VAL A 20 -1.67 -19.33 28.74
C VAL A 20 -1.87 -18.10 27.85
N LEU A 21 -1.54 -16.91 28.35
CA LEU A 21 -1.61 -15.67 27.57
C LEU A 21 -0.68 -15.70 26.36
N GLY A 22 0.55 -16.19 26.52
CA GLY A 22 1.51 -16.35 25.43
C GLY A 22 1.06 -17.39 24.40
N TYR A 23 0.43 -18.47 24.84
CA TYR A 23 -0.14 -19.49 23.96
C TYR A 23 -1.36 -18.98 23.18
N GLN A 24 -2.25 -18.22 23.83
CA GLN A 24 -3.38 -17.55 23.16
C GLN A 24 -2.90 -16.54 22.13
N LEU A 25 -1.91 -15.71 22.49
CA LEU A 25 -1.30 -14.75 21.57
C LEU A 25 -0.65 -15.45 20.36
N TRP A 26 0.02 -16.59 20.58
CA TRP A 26 0.61 -17.39 19.51
C TRP A 26 -0.44 -17.99 18.58
N LEU A 27 -1.55 -18.51 19.12
CA LEU A 27 -2.67 -19.02 18.33
C LEU A 27 -3.33 -17.92 17.51
N GLU A 28 -3.63 -16.76 18.11
CA GLU A 28 -4.20 -15.62 17.39
C GLU A 28 -3.26 -15.09 16.29
N TRP A 29 -1.95 -15.10 16.55
CA TRP A 29 -0.96 -14.74 15.53
C TRP A 29 -0.93 -15.74 14.38
N ARG A 30 -1.02 -17.05 14.68
CA ARG A 30 -1.10 -18.12 13.68
C ARG A 30 -2.38 -18.07 12.85
N GLU A 31 -3.54 -17.83 13.47
CA GLU A 31 -4.82 -17.69 12.76
C GLU A 31 -4.86 -16.46 11.84
N ARG A 32 -4.16 -15.36 12.19
CA ARG A 32 -3.95 -14.20 11.30
C ARG A 32 -3.02 -14.47 10.11
N ILE A 33 -2.16 -15.48 10.23
CA ILE A 33 -1.30 -15.96 9.14
C ILE A 33 -2.08 -16.92 8.24
N ASP A 34 -2.92 -17.80 8.79
CA ASP A 34 -3.68 -18.80 8.02
C ASP A 34 -4.96 -18.27 7.33
N SER A 35 -5.39 -17.05 7.63
CA SER A 35 -6.57 -16.41 6.99
C SER A 35 -6.27 -15.73 5.64
N THR A 36 -5.06 -15.89 5.09
CA THR A 36 -4.76 -15.53 3.71
C THR A 36 -5.51 -16.43 2.74
N VAL A 37 -6.33 -15.82 1.87
CA VAL A 37 -6.77 -16.45 0.64
C VAL A 37 -5.52 -16.89 -0.13
N ASP A 38 -5.40 -18.20 -0.30
CA ASP A 38 -4.32 -18.86 -1.00
C ASP A 38 -4.53 -18.68 -2.51
N TRP A 39 -3.45 -18.58 -3.30
CA TRP A 39 -3.51 -18.43 -4.77
C TRP A 39 -4.26 -19.60 -5.43
N THR A 40 -4.45 -20.69 -4.70
CA THR A 40 -5.31 -21.81 -5.06
C THR A 40 -6.77 -21.43 -5.25
N SER A 41 -7.26 -20.28 -4.76
CA SER A 41 -8.60 -19.77 -5.06
C SER A 41 -8.74 -19.18 -6.47
N LEU A 42 -7.64 -18.97 -7.19
CA LEU A 42 -7.67 -18.45 -8.56
C LEU A 42 -8.27 -19.51 -9.52
N PRO A 43 -8.92 -19.09 -10.62
CA PRO A 43 -9.45 -20.01 -11.63
C PRO A 43 -8.38 -20.95 -12.21
N ALA A 44 -8.81 -22.12 -12.69
CA ALA A 44 -7.90 -23.13 -13.21
C ALA A 44 -7.07 -22.60 -14.40
N GLU A 45 -7.68 -21.78 -15.24
CA GLU A 45 -7.04 -21.14 -16.39
C GLU A 45 -5.94 -20.18 -15.96
N ALA A 46 -6.18 -19.38 -14.91
CA ALA A 46 -5.19 -18.46 -14.37
C ALA A 46 -3.99 -19.23 -13.78
N ARG A 47 -4.26 -20.29 -13.01
CA ARG A 47 -3.19 -21.14 -12.45
C ARG A 47 -2.36 -21.84 -13.52
N GLN A 48 -2.98 -22.24 -14.63
CA GLN A 48 -2.26 -22.82 -15.76
C GLN A 48 -1.29 -21.80 -16.40
N ILE A 49 -1.74 -20.57 -16.62
CA ILE A 49 -0.86 -19.49 -17.14
C ILE A 49 0.27 -19.22 -16.14
N MET A 50 -0.03 -19.19 -14.84
CA MET A 50 1.01 -19.00 -13.82
C MET A 50 2.06 -20.10 -13.86
N GLN A 51 1.66 -21.36 -14.02
CA GLN A 51 2.59 -22.49 -14.13
C GLN A 51 3.42 -22.42 -15.42
N GLU A 52 2.77 -22.16 -16.56
CA GLU A 52 3.44 -22.05 -17.86
C GLU A 52 4.47 -20.91 -17.90
N LYS A 53 4.11 -19.75 -17.33
CA LYS A 53 4.97 -18.56 -17.28
C LYS A 53 5.85 -18.48 -16.03
N ASN A 54 5.80 -19.47 -15.13
CA ASN A 54 6.50 -19.45 -13.85
C ASN A 54 6.23 -18.18 -13.01
N ILE A 55 4.97 -17.74 -12.97
CA ILE A 55 4.53 -16.58 -12.18
C ILE A 55 4.27 -17.02 -10.73
N ARG A 56 4.80 -16.26 -9.77
CA ARG A 56 4.66 -16.50 -8.34
C ARG A 56 3.86 -15.39 -7.67
N ILE A 57 2.99 -15.74 -6.74
CA ILE A 57 2.30 -14.79 -5.87
C ILE A 57 2.86 -14.98 -4.46
N GLU A 58 3.70 -14.05 -4.05
CA GLU A 58 4.33 -14.03 -2.72
C GLU A 58 3.65 -13.01 -1.79
N ALA A 59 2.80 -12.16 -2.37
CA ALA A 59 1.99 -11.19 -1.66
C ALA A 59 0.88 -11.85 -0.83
N LYS A 60 0.54 -11.21 0.29
CA LYS A 60 -0.72 -11.46 1.00
C LYS A 60 -1.88 -10.96 0.12
N ILE A 61 -2.86 -11.83 -0.14
CA ILE A 61 -4.08 -11.47 -0.89
C ILE A 61 -5.13 -10.93 0.08
N PRO A 62 -5.53 -9.65 -0.02
CA PRO A 62 -6.58 -9.09 0.82
C PRO A 62 -7.96 -9.69 0.50
N THR A 63 -8.76 -9.90 1.54
CA THR A 63 -10.12 -10.46 1.42
C THR A 63 -11.22 -9.41 1.52
N ASP A 64 -10.89 -8.24 2.04
CA ASP A 64 -11.84 -7.17 2.30
C ASP A 64 -12.34 -6.57 0.98
N THR A 65 -13.66 -6.51 0.86
CA THR A 65 -14.35 -5.89 -0.29
C THR A 65 -15.29 -4.80 0.23
N PRO A 66 -14.76 -3.66 0.71
CA PRO A 66 -15.58 -2.55 1.15
C PRO A 66 -16.39 -1.97 -0.01
N SER A 67 -17.44 -1.21 0.30
CA SER A 67 -18.10 -0.36 -0.69
C SER A 67 -17.42 1.00 -0.68
N LEU A 68 -16.86 1.40 -1.83
CA LEU A 68 -16.12 2.64 -1.99
C LEU A 68 -16.67 3.42 -3.20
N ARG A 69 -16.41 4.72 -3.23
CA ARG A 69 -16.71 5.59 -4.37
C ARG A 69 -15.44 6.28 -4.85
N ASP A 70 -15.51 6.85 -6.03
CA ASP A 70 -14.45 7.69 -6.57
C ASP A 70 -14.28 8.95 -5.72
N ILE A 71 -13.05 9.44 -5.65
CA ILE A 71 -12.71 10.67 -4.95
C ILE A 71 -12.31 11.73 -5.95
N THR A 72 -12.76 12.96 -5.70
CA THR A 72 -12.32 14.13 -6.44
C THR A 72 -11.33 14.90 -5.58
N TYR A 73 -10.19 15.25 -6.15
CA TYR A 73 -9.20 16.07 -5.45
C TYR A 73 -8.59 17.11 -6.38
N LYS A 74 -8.17 18.21 -5.77
CA LYS A 74 -7.43 19.27 -6.44
C LYS A 74 -5.97 19.20 -6.03
N GLN A 75 -5.06 19.17 -7.00
CA GLN A 75 -3.65 19.39 -6.73
C GLN A 75 -3.44 20.87 -6.44
N GLN A 76 -2.77 21.18 -5.34
CA GLN A 76 -2.48 22.56 -4.96
C GLN A 76 -1.24 23.13 -5.67
N VAL A 77 -0.62 22.35 -6.56
CA VAL A 77 0.57 22.71 -7.32
C VAL A 77 0.26 22.59 -8.82
N PRO A 78 0.56 23.59 -9.67
CA PRO A 78 0.50 23.44 -11.12
C PRO A 78 1.46 22.34 -11.59
N ALA A 79 0.94 21.45 -12.46
CA ALA A 79 1.64 20.30 -13.03
C ALA A 79 3.05 20.63 -13.56
N GLY A 80 4.06 19.91 -13.05
CA GLY A 80 5.41 19.89 -13.63
C GLY A 80 6.60 19.74 -12.66
N THR A 81 6.41 19.79 -11.34
CA THR A 81 7.55 19.90 -10.39
C THR A 81 7.47 19.00 -9.15
N ALA A 82 6.56 18.04 -9.12
CA ALA A 82 6.52 16.99 -8.11
C ALA A 82 7.51 15.88 -8.46
N GLY A 83 8.78 16.13 -8.14
CA GLY A 83 9.91 15.28 -8.50
C GLY A 83 11.22 16.06 -8.62
N ASP A 84 11.12 17.36 -8.97
CA ASP A 84 12.30 18.20 -9.26
C ASP A 84 12.54 19.32 -8.22
N GLN A 85 11.53 19.73 -7.44
CA GLN A 85 11.71 20.64 -6.31
C GLN A 85 11.96 19.88 -5.01
N ARG A 86 13.24 19.68 -4.70
CA ARG A 86 13.68 19.17 -3.40
C ARG A 86 13.74 20.31 -2.40
N ILE A 87 12.93 20.25 -1.34
CA ILE A 87 12.96 21.17 -0.22
C ILE A 87 13.95 20.64 0.81
N ALA A 88 14.98 21.43 1.14
CA ALA A 88 15.99 21.03 2.11
C ALA A 88 15.42 21.01 3.55
N ILE A 89 15.88 20.07 4.37
CA ILE A 89 15.56 19.96 5.78
C ILE A 89 16.80 20.35 6.60
N GLU A 90 16.72 21.49 7.28
CA GLU A 90 17.80 22.00 8.13
C GLU A 90 17.34 22.12 9.61
N PRO A 91 18.04 21.48 10.57
CA PRO A 91 19.13 20.52 10.35
C PRO A 91 18.62 19.18 9.77
N PRO A 92 19.48 18.34 9.17
CA PRO A 92 19.09 17.01 8.72
C PRO A 92 18.57 16.13 9.88
N ARG A 93 17.75 15.11 9.58
CA ARG A 93 17.17 14.20 10.58
C ARG A 93 17.65 12.76 10.37
N GLU A 94 17.71 11.97 11.43
CA GLU A 94 18.09 10.55 11.34
C GLU A 94 17.08 9.75 10.50
N THR A 95 17.53 8.85 9.61
CA THR A 95 16.62 8.09 8.73
C THR A 95 15.72 7.11 9.45
N ARG A 96 16.15 6.53 10.59
CA ARG A 96 15.36 5.54 11.33
C ARG A 96 13.96 6.00 11.74
N ILE A 97 13.73 7.32 11.80
CA ILE A 97 12.44 7.88 12.19
C ILE A 97 11.33 7.49 11.22
N VAL A 98 11.64 7.21 9.94
CA VAL A 98 10.63 6.88 8.92
C VAL A 98 9.84 5.61 9.25
N PHE A 99 10.44 4.70 10.03
CA PHE A 99 9.80 3.44 10.45
C PHE A 99 8.98 3.57 11.74
N ASN A 100 9.00 4.75 12.39
CA ASN A 100 8.24 5.01 13.60
C ASN A 100 7.44 6.31 13.45
N ASN A 101 6.14 6.17 13.21
CA ASN A 101 5.24 7.30 12.96
C ASN A 101 5.30 8.40 14.05
N LYS A 102 5.51 8.03 15.31
CA LYS A 102 5.60 9.00 16.41
C LYS A 102 6.91 9.80 16.33
N GLU A 103 8.03 9.13 16.09
CA GLU A 103 9.33 9.79 15.93
C GLU A 103 9.37 10.66 14.66
N LEU A 104 8.81 10.14 13.55
CA LEU A 104 8.67 10.87 12.31
C LEU A 104 7.93 12.19 12.51
N GLN A 105 6.75 12.12 13.16
CA GLN A 105 5.94 13.30 13.43
C GLN A 105 6.63 14.28 14.37
N GLN A 106 7.34 13.80 15.39
CA GLN A 106 8.09 14.67 16.31
C GLN A 106 9.25 15.39 15.63
N ALA A 107 9.90 14.74 14.67
CA ALA A 107 11.10 15.27 14.02
C ALA A 107 10.82 16.13 12.79
N LEU A 108 9.76 15.82 12.03
CA LEU A 108 9.44 16.44 10.75
C LEU A 108 8.02 17.03 10.68
N GLY A 109 7.17 16.85 11.69
CA GLY A 109 5.78 17.30 11.64
C GLY A 109 5.58 18.82 11.62
N GLU A 110 6.55 19.60 12.11
CA GLU A 110 6.56 21.07 11.99
C GLU A 110 7.17 21.55 10.67
N VAL A 111 7.92 20.68 9.98
CA VAL A 111 8.65 21.01 8.74
C VAL A 111 7.82 20.63 7.52
N ILE A 112 7.20 19.45 7.54
CA ILE A 112 6.43 18.89 6.44
C ILE A 112 4.95 19.08 6.72
N PRO A 113 4.24 19.92 5.96
CA PRO A 113 2.81 20.13 6.16
C PRO A 113 2.02 18.84 5.94
N ASP A 114 0.96 18.65 6.73
CA ASP A 114 0.09 17.48 6.66
C ASP A 114 0.79 16.10 6.75
N LEU A 115 1.98 16.00 7.37
CA LEU A 115 2.74 14.75 7.45
C LEU A 115 1.93 13.55 7.98
N THR A 116 1.00 13.80 8.92
CA THR A 116 0.11 12.78 9.49
C THR A 116 -0.86 12.14 8.49
N ARG A 117 -1.04 12.76 7.32
CA ARG A 117 -1.89 12.28 6.23
C ARG A 117 -1.11 11.48 5.19
N TYR A 118 0.14 11.14 5.46
CA TYR A 118 0.95 10.27 4.61
C TYR A 118 1.28 8.97 5.33
N GLN A 119 1.27 7.87 4.60
CA GLN A 119 1.61 6.55 5.09
C GLN A 119 2.85 6.04 4.35
N PHE A 120 3.79 5.46 5.10
CA PHE A 120 5.01 4.89 4.54
C PHE A 120 4.71 3.76 3.57
N ASP A 121 5.31 3.84 2.38
CA ASP A 121 5.18 2.85 1.32
C ASP A 121 6.46 2.02 1.24
N TYR A 122 6.47 0.88 1.96
CA TYR A 122 7.65 0.03 2.07
C TYR A 122 8.14 -0.45 0.70
N TYR A 123 7.21 -0.91 -0.14
CA TYR A 123 7.57 -1.47 -1.44
C TYR A 123 7.73 -0.39 -2.52
N GLY A 124 7.05 0.76 -2.38
CA GLY A 124 7.30 1.94 -3.21
C GLY A 124 8.64 2.63 -2.93
N SER A 125 9.27 2.36 -1.77
CA SER A 125 10.59 2.88 -1.37
C SER A 125 11.76 2.05 -1.94
N ALA A 126 11.62 1.53 -3.15
CA ALA A 126 12.60 0.63 -3.76
C ALA A 126 13.90 1.33 -4.25
N GLY A 127 13.90 2.67 -4.33
CA GLY A 127 15.05 3.45 -4.79
C GLY A 127 16.14 3.63 -3.72
N GLU A 128 17.41 3.56 -4.12
CA GLU A 128 18.51 3.96 -3.25
C GLU A 128 18.40 5.45 -2.88
N GLY A 129 18.44 5.77 -1.58
CA GLY A 129 18.43 7.16 -1.11
C GLY A 129 17.06 7.81 -0.98
N GLU A 130 15.95 7.07 -1.15
CA GLU A 130 14.60 7.61 -1.07
C GLU A 130 13.67 6.79 -0.16
N TYR A 131 12.81 7.47 0.59
CA TYR A 131 11.68 6.87 1.29
C TYR A 131 10.38 7.46 0.75
N ALA A 132 9.53 6.61 0.19
CA ALA A 132 8.25 6.98 -0.38
C ALA A 132 7.11 6.84 0.64
N PHE A 133 6.18 7.77 0.58
CA PHE A 133 4.95 7.76 1.34
C PHE A 133 3.80 8.13 0.42
N ASN A 134 2.64 7.50 0.61
CA ASN A 134 1.42 7.82 -0.12
C ASN A 134 0.50 8.66 0.76
N ARG A 135 -0.12 9.69 0.17
CA ARG A 135 -1.20 10.44 0.81
C ARG A 135 -2.33 9.48 1.16
N THR A 136 -2.98 9.65 2.30
CA THR A 136 -4.14 8.83 2.71
C THR A 136 -5.44 9.63 2.61
N VAL A 137 -6.46 9.04 1.99
CA VAL A 137 -7.83 9.54 1.93
C VAL A 137 -8.74 8.46 2.50
N GLU A 138 -9.53 8.81 3.51
CA GLU A 138 -10.43 7.85 4.20
C GLU A 138 -9.73 6.57 4.72
N GLY A 139 -8.43 6.67 5.05
CA GLY A 139 -7.62 5.55 5.54
C GLY A 139 -7.01 4.67 4.44
N LEU A 140 -7.23 4.99 3.17
CA LEU A 140 -6.64 4.29 2.02
C LEU A 140 -5.58 5.16 1.33
N PRO A 141 -4.50 4.56 0.80
CA PRO A 141 -3.48 5.31 0.06
C PRO A 141 -4.01 5.81 -1.28
N LEU A 142 -3.69 7.06 -1.62
CA LEU A 142 -3.80 7.64 -2.95
C LEU A 142 -2.41 7.52 -3.59
N PHE A 143 -2.28 6.64 -4.57
CA PHE A 143 -0.97 6.25 -5.13
C PHE A 143 -0.33 7.35 -5.99
N ASP A 144 -1.12 8.31 -6.48
CA ASP A 144 -0.64 9.38 -7.35
C ASP A 144 -0.16 10.63 -6.60
N ALA A 145 -0.35 10.68 -5.28
CA ALA A 145 0.06 11.81 -4.44
C ALA A 145 1.06 11.33 -3.39
N LYS A 146 2.33 11.68 -3.59
CA LYS A 146 3.45 11.15 -2.80
C LYS A 146 4.13 12.21 -1.95
N LEU A 147 4.78 11.73 -0.90
CA LEU A 147 5.83 12.43 -0.17
C LEU A 147 7.08 11.57 -0.30
N ILE A 148 8.15 12.13 -0.87
CA ILE A 148 9.44 11.45 -0.97
C ILE A 148 10.41 12.14 -0.02
N LEU A 149 11.02 11.39 0.89
CA LEU A 149 12.11 11.86 1.73
C LEU A 149 13.43 11.42 1.10
N TYR A 150 14.31 12.38 0.81
CA TYR A 150 15.63 12.13 0.27
C TYR A 150 16.63 12.02 1.40
N TYR A 151 17.42 10.95 1.41
CA TYR A 151 18.44 10.73 2.43
C TYR A 151 19.82 10.46 1.83
N SER A 152 20.83 10.90 2.57
CA SER A 152 22.24 10.62 2.32
C SER A 152 22.98 10.59 3.65
N GLU A 153 24.02 9.78 3.75
CA GLU A 153 24.82 9.63 4.99
C GLU A 153 23.95 9.32 6.23
N GLN A 154 22.96 8.43 6.08
CA GLN A 154 22.00 8.04 7.13
C GLN A 154 21.13 9.18 7.68
N LYS A 155 21.06 10.31 6.97
CA LYS A 155 20.24 11.44 7.34
C LYS A 155 19.32 11.87 6.21
N ILE A 156 18.10 12.22 6.55
CA ILE A 156 17.10 12.86 5.70
C ILE A 156 17.56 14.30 5.49
N GLN A 157 17.87 14.63 4.24
CA GLN A 157 18.41 15.92 3.82
C GLN A 157 17.34 16.84 3.23
N GLY A 158 16.24 16.26 2.74
CA GLY A 158 15.18 17.02 2.12
C GLY A 158 13.98 16.16 1.76
N TYR A 159 12.97 16.79 1.18
CA TYR A 159 11.75 16.12 0.74
C TYR A 159 11.15 16.77 -0.50
N SER A 160 10.29 16.03 -1.19
CA SER A 160 9.35 16.54 -2.20
C SER A 160 7.95 16.06 -1.84
N GLN A 161 6.93 16.85 -2.13
CA GLN A 161 5.59 16.59 -1.63
C GLN A 161 4.50 17.03 -2.61
N ASP A 162 3.53 16.14 -2.83
CA ASP A 162 2.28 16.43 -3.49
C ASP A 162 1.22 16.86 -2.48
N LEU A 163 0.87 18.14 -2.49
CA LEU A 163 -0.24 18.66 -1.71
C LEU A 163 -1.54 18.56 -2.50
N ILE A 164 -2.54 17.97 -1.86
CA ILE A 164 -3.88 17.83 -2.41
C ILE A 164 -4.95 18.30 -1.43
N GLU A 165 -6.03 18.81 -2.00
CA GLU A 165 -7.26 19.13 -1.33
C GLU A 165 -8.38 18.21 -1.82
N THR A 166 -8.98 17.44 -0.92
CA THR A 166 -10.13 16.60 -1.26
C THR A 166 -11.37 17.47 -1.44
N LEU A 167 -12.03 17.33 -2.57
CA LEU A 167 -13.30 17.98 -2.86
C LEU A 167 -14.46 17.06 -2.48
N PRO A 168 -15.68 17.58 -2.28
CA PRO A 168 -16.87 16.75 -2.20
C PRO A 168 -16.90 15.81 -3.41
N SER A 169 -17.04 14.51 -3.16
CA SER A 169 -17.06 13.52 -4.24
C SER A 169 -18.21 13.86 -5.20
N GLU A 170 -17.84 14.26 -6.42
CA GLU A 170 -18.73 14.23 -7.59
C GLU A 170 -18.84 12.81 -8.15
N GLY A 171 -18.10 11.87 -7.54
CA GLY A 171 -18.07 10.46 -7.86
C GLY A 171 -19.45 9.82 -7.73
N GLY A 172 -19.65 8.78 -8.53
CA GLY A 172 -20.88 7.99 -8.54
C GLY A 172 -21.22 7.35 -7.19
N PRO A 173 -22.31 6.58 -7.13
CA PRO A 173 -22.71 5.89 -5.90
C PRO A 173 -21.61 4.94 -5.41
N ASP A 174 -21.64 4.58 -4.13
CA ASP A 174 -20.73 3.56 -3.59
C ASP A 174 -20.87 2.26 -4.38
N GLN A 175 -19.74 1.73 -4.83
CA GLN A 175 -19.64 0.49 -5.55
C GLN A 175 -18.88 -0.53 -4.71
N LYS A 176 -19.34 -1.77 -4.76
CA LYS A 176 -18.68 -2.86 -4.05
C LYS A 176 -17.35 -3.17 -4.73
N VAL A 177 -16.26 -3.12 -3.98
CA VAL A 177 -14.93 -3.48 -4.45
C VAL A 177 -14.89 -4.94 -4.89
N LEU A 178 -14.35 -5.17 -6.09
CA LEU A 178 -14.02 -6.48 -6.63
C LEU A 178 -12.96 -7.14 -5.73
N PRO A 179 -13.08 -8.45 -5.44
CA PRO A 179 -12.06 -9.18 -4.69
C PRO A 179 -10.67 -9.08 -5.34
N ALA A 180 -9.62 -9.00 -4.52
CA ALA A 180 -8.23 -8.96 -5.00
C ALA A 180 -7.87 -10.17 -5.88
N THR A 181 -8.46 -11.34 -5.63
CA THR A 181 -8.31 -12.53 -6.48
C THR A 181 -8.84 -12.34 -7.89
N GLN A 182 -9.93 -11.58 -8.07
CA GLN A 182 -10.45 -11.25 -9.39
C GLN A 182 -9.54 -10.25 -10.09
N ALA A 183 -9.00 -9.26 -9.38
CA ALA A 183 -8.02 -8.34 -9.93
C ALA A 183 -6.76 -9.07 -10.44
N LEU A 184 -6.21 -9.98 -9.62
CA LEU A 184 -5.09 -10.84 -10.00
C LEU A 184 -5.44 -11.74 -11.20
N THR A 185 -6.65 -12.33 -11.20
CA THR A 185 -7.13 -13.15 -12.31
C THR A 185 -7.15 -12.35 -13.61
N SER A 186 -7.71 -11.13 -13.60
CA SER A 186 -7.75 -10.25 -14.77
C SER A 186 -6.34 -9.98 -15.30
N LEU A 187 -5.37 -9.71 -14.42
CA LEU A 187 -3.99 -9.44 -14.79
C LEU A 187 -3.31 -10.67 -15.45
N ILE A 188 -3.52 -11.86 -14.86
CA ILE A 188 -2.94 -13.12 -15.33
C ILE A 188 -3.56 -13.56 -16.67
N LEU A 189 -4.89 -13.56 -16.77
CA LEU A 189 -5.61 -14.01 -17.98
C LEU A 189 -5.34 -13.09 -19.17
N LYS A 190 -5.21 -11.78 -18.93
CA LYS A 190 -4.82 -10.80 -19.97
C LYS A 190 -3.32 -10.85 -20.29
N LYS A 191 -2.55 -11.72 -19.64
CA LYS A 191 -1.12 -11.97 -19.87
C LYS A 191 -0.22 -10.74 -19.68
N TYR A 192 -0.64 -9.76 -18.88
CA TYR A 192 0.17 -8.57 -18.60
C TYR A 192 1.41 -8.87 -17.76
N LEU A 193 1.37 -9.94 -16.96
CA LEU A 193 2.52 -10.37 -16.18
C LEU A 193 3.60 -11.00 -17.08
N PRO A 194 4.86 -10.53 -16.99
CA PRO A 194 5.97 -11.15 -17.70
C PRO A 194 6.28 -12.56 -17.16
N ALA A 195 6.99 -13.36 -17.96
CA ALA A 195 7.43 -14.68 -17.51
C ALA A 195 8.42 -14.55 -16.34
N GLY A 196 8.28 -15.38 -15.32
CA GLY A 196 9.08 -15.34 -14.10
C GLY A 196 8.65 -14.27 -13.09
N ALA A 197 7.60 -13.49 -13.37
CA ALA A 197 7.14 -12.43 -12.48
C ALA A 197 6.80 -12.94 -11.07
N ALA A 198 7.20 -12.19 -10.05
CA ALA A 198 6.83 -12.43 -8.66
C ALA A 198 6.04 -11.24 -8.12
N VAL A 199 4.78 -11.47 -7.73
CA VAL A 199 3.93 -10.45 -7.11
C VAL A 199 4.29 -10.34 -5.63
N LYS A 200 4.77 -9.17 -5.20
CA LYS A 200 5.21 -8.88 -3.81
C LYS A 200 4.15 -8.16 -2.99
N GLU A 201 3.29 -7.37 -3.62
CA GLU A 201 2.23 -6.65 -2.93
C GLU A 201 0.93 -6.64 -3.73
N VAL A 202 -0.19 -6.75 -3.01
CA VAL A 202 -1.54 -6.46 -3.51
C VAL A 202 -2.21 -5.55 -2.47
N GLN A 203 -2.46 -4.29 -2.83
CA GLN A 203 -2.97 -3.28 -1.90
C GLN A 203 -4.14 -2.51 -2.50
N LEU A 204 -5.21 -2.30 -1.72
CA LEU A 204 -6.32 -1.44 -2.10
C LEU A 204 -5.97 0.02 -1.82
N GLY A 205 -6.26 0.90 -2.78
CA GLY A 205 -6.09 2.34 -2.65
C GLY A 205 -6.87 3.09 -3.73
N TYR A 206 -6.47 4.32 -3.98
CA TYR A 206 -7.01 5.17 -5.03
C TYR A 206 -5.96 5.43 -6.10
N HIS A 207 -6.37 5.35 -7.37
CA HIS A 207 -5.53 5.67 -8.52
C HIS A 207 -6.34 6.46 -9.56
N GLY A 208 -5.70 7.47 -10.13
CA GLY A 208 -6.24 8.42 -11.08
C GLY A 208 -6.76 7.74 -12.33
N GLN A 209 -7.91 8.21 -12.81
CA GLN A 209 -8.53 7.76 -14.08
C GLN A 209 -8.30 8.77 -15.22
N GLY A 210 -7.42 9.75 -15.02
CA GLY A 210 -7.14 10.85 -15.94
C GLY A 210 -7.48 12.23 -15.35
N ILE A 211 -7.05 13.28 -16.06
CA ILE A 211 -7.21 14.69 -15.68
C ILE A 211 -8.59 15.19 -16.14
N PHE A 212 -9.43 15.67 -15.20
CA PHE A 212 -10.75 16.22 -15.53
C PHE A 212 -10.66 17.70 -15.95
N ASN A 213 -9.80 18.48 -15.28
CA ASN A 213 -9.44 19.87 -15.59
C ASN A 213 -8.03 20.14 -15.04
N SER A 214 -7.37 21.24 -15.43
CA SER A 214 -5.92 21.48 -15.23
C SER A 214 -5.35 21.15 -13.83
N ASP A 215 -6.16 21.30 -12.78
CA ASP A 215 -5.76 21.06 -11.39
C ASP A 215 -6.66 20.05 -10.65
N THR A 216 -7.79 19.63 -11.25
CA THR A 216 -8.78 18.74 -10.61
C THR A 216 -8.73 17.36 -11.23
N GLN A 217 -8.61 16.35 -10.38
CA GLN A 217 -8.46 14.96 -10.75
C GLN A 217 -9.50 14.10 -10.05
N VAL A 218 -9.82 12.96 -10.66
CA VAL A 218 -10.64 11.92 -10.04
C VAL A 218 -9.80 10.66 -9.97
N ALA A 219 -9.81 10.06 -8.78
CA ALA A 219 -9.21 8.75 -8.56
C ALA A 219 -10.30 7.75 -8.18
N ALA A 220 -10.22 6.58 -8.81
CA ALA A 220 -11.11 5.47 -8.54
C ALA A 220 -10.43 4.47 -7.58
N PRO A 221 -11.21 3.78 -6.74
CA PRO A 221 -10.71 2.64 -5.98
C PRO A 221 -10.02 1.64 -6.91
N SER A 222 -8.79 1.27 -6.61
CA SER A 222 -7.95 0.40 -7.44
C SER A 222 -7.08 -0.51 -6.59
N TRP A 223 -6.87 -1.74 -7.08
CA TRP A 223 -5.87 -2.66 -6.55
C TRP A 223 -4.52 -2.37 -7.18
N ARG A 224 -3.56 -1.91 -6.39
CA ARG A 224 -2.15 -1.87 -6.79
C ARG A 224 -1.53 -3.25 -6.64
N ILE A 225 -0.90 -3.72 -7.70
CA ILE A 225 -0.18 -4.99 -7.77
C ILE A 225 1.26 -4.66 -8.09
N LEU A 226 2.15 -4.89 -7.13
CA LEU A 226 3.58 -4.62 -7.27
C LEU A 226 4.36 -5.91 -7.48
N LEU A 227 5.27 -5.87 -8.46
CA LEU A 227 6.20 -6.93 -8.78
C LEU A 227 7.54 -6.76 -8.05
N GLU A 228 8.28 -7.85 -7.92
CA GLU A 228 9.63 -7.87 -7.34
C GLU A 228 10.63 -6.98 -8.10
N ASP A 229 10.46 -6.85 -9.41
CA ASP A 229 11.30 -6.03 -10.28
C ASP A 229 10.92 -4.54 -10.29
N GLY A 230 9.95 -4.13 -9.44
CA GLY A 230 9.43 -2.78 -9.38
C GLY A 230 8.32 -2.47 -10.40
N GLY A 231 7.89 -3.45 -11.20
CA GLY A 231 6.73 -3.29 -12.08
C GLY A 231 5.44 -3.04 -11.28
N VAL A 232 4.68 -2.01 -11.67
CA VAL A 232 3.43 -1.62 -10.99
C VAL A 232 2.25 -1.74 -11.96
N PHE A 233 1.20 -2.43 -11.52
CA PHE A 233 -0.08 -2.47 -12.21
C PHE A 233 -1.18 -2.00 -11.28
N TYR A 234 -2.15 -1.27 -11.81
CA TYR A 234 -3.39 -0.95 -11.12
C TYR A 234 -4.54 -1.65 -11.80
N VAL A 235 -5.44 -2.22 -10.99
CA VAL A 235 -6.67 -2.81 -11.48
C VAL A 235 -7.83 -2.05 -10.85
N ASN A 236 -8.64 -1.38 -11.66
CA ASN A 236 -9.82 -0.67 -11.19
C ASN A 236 -10.69 -1.64 -10.37
N ALA A 237 -11.00 -1.25 -9.14
CA ALA A 237 -11.62 -2.14 -8.17
C ALA A 237 -13.13 -2.27 -8.38
N ALA A 238 -13.73 -1.62 -9.37
CA ALA A 238 -15.12 -1.83 -9.76
C ALA A 238 -15.27 -2.48 -11.15
N SER A 239 -14.48 -2.04 -12.14
CA SER A 239 -14.56 -2.54 -13.52
C SER A 239 -13.62 -3.70 -13.82
N GLY A 240 -12.51 -3.84 -13.08
CA GLY A 240 -11.45 -4.81 -13.38
C GLY A 240 -10.56 -4.40 -14.56
N GLU A 241 -10.66 -3.15 -15.03
CA GLU A 241 -9.76 -2.58 -16.02
C GLU A 241 -8.33 -2.44 -15.47
N VAL A 242 -7.32 -2.62 -16.31
CA VAL A 242 -5.92 -2.63 -15.91
C VAL A 242 -5.19 -1.43 -16.50
N SER A 243 -4.44 -0.71 -15.68
CA SER A 243 -3.55 0.39 -16.07
C SER A 243 -2.15 0.22 -15.42
N THR A 244 -1.19 1.05 -15.85
CA THR A 244 0.16 1.13 -15.27
C THR A 244 0.51 2.58 -14.94
N ASP A 245 1.57 2.82 -14.15
CA ASP A 245 2.04 4.17 -13.76
C ASP A 245 2.33 5.11 -14.95
N LYS A 246 2.65 4.56 -16.13
CA LYS A 246 2.66 5.31 -17.39
C LYS A 246 1.25 5.23 -17.96
N GLU A 247 0.57 6.37 -18.05
CA GLU A 247 -0.69 6.57 -18.76
C GLU A 247 -0.64 5.86 -20.13
N THR A 248 -1.05 4.60 -20.16
CA THR A 248 -1.27 3.79 -21.33
C THR A 248 -2.18 2.68 -20.85
N SER A 249 -3.48 2.84 -21.11
CA SER A 249 -4.42 1.72 -21.09
C SER A 249 -3.79 0.60 -21.93
N LEU A 250 -3.40 -0.50 -21.29
CA LEU A 250 -2.73 -1.59 -22.01
C LEU A 250 -3.76 -2.27 -22.91
N GLU A 251 -3.82 -1.89 -24.19
CA GLU A 251 -4.57 -2.65 -25.17
C GLU A 251 -4.06 -4.11 -25.20
N PRO A 252 -4.96 -5.10 -25.31
CA PRO A 252 -4.54 -6.48 -25.39
C PRO A 252 -3.64 -6.66 -26.62
N LEU A 253 -2.44 -7.22 -26.40
CA LEU A 253 -1.48 -7.55 -27.46
C LEU A 253 -2.21 -8.31 -28.58
N SER A 254 -2.33 -7.66 -29.75
CA SER A 254 -2.82 -8.29 -30.97
C SER A 254 -1.86 -9.41 -31.34
N VAL A 255 -2.38 -10.63 -31.31
CA VAL A 255 -1.65 -11.83 -31.73
C VAL A 255 -1.51 -11.79 -33.26
N PRO A 256 -0.31 -12.01 -33.83
CA PRO A 256 -0.11 -12.11 -35.28
C PRO A 256 -0.75 -13.38 -35.88
#